data_AF-A0A1I1HG53-F1
#
_entry.id   AF-A0A1I1HG53-F1
#
_cell.length_a   1.000
_cell.length_b   1.000
_cell.length_c   1.000
_cell.angle_alpha   90.00
_cell.angle_beta   90.00
_cell.angle_gamma   90.00
#
_symmetry.space_group_name_H-M   'P 1'
#
loop_
_entity.id
_entity.type
_entity.pdbx_description
1 polymer ?
#
loop_
_entity_poly.entity_id
_entity_poly.type
_entity_poly.pdbx_seq_one_letter_code
_entity_poly.pdbx_strand_id
1 'polypeptide(L)'
;MLNENIAVEIKDGRIFIDEQDQGFERDDQEHMRLTARALQKGHTVHMLDEKRLEDRRLFGIGTIEGNLGLVGQTHTVERIEVIIQAAPADRTDLDWHSYIGASLADGEFDDEDRWAVHVRVPGDVWKRLEFDYDAGQVREIDLTVVAPLWCKPTPFFHQRRPDLKLTPDRNGGGGATQGKTTSITWRDRPATVTDPVVGPTLAGDDDEPVVAGPGPSMVIPARLVSIVSWCLPAIVVLLAFIASRS
;
A
#
# COMPACT_ATOMS: atom_id res chain seq x y z
N MET A 1 -2.63 14.32 -20.35
CA MET A 1 -2.31 13.90 -21.73
C MET A 1 -1.78 12.49 -21.62
N LEU A 2 -2.64 11.49 -21.85
CA LEU A 2 -2.35 10.07 -21.65
C LEU A 2 -2.89 9.34 -22.87
N ASN A 3 -2.01 9.00 -23.81
CA ASN A 3 -2.24 8.06 -24.93
C ASN A 3 -0.97 7.98 -25.81
N GLU A 4 0.20 7.91 -25.20
CA GLU A 4 1.39 7.46 -25.95
C GLU A 4 1.41 5.94 -25.89
N ASN A 5 0.77 5.33 -26.90
CA ASN A 5 0.90 3.89 -27.13
C ASN A 5 2.36 3.61 -27.51
N ILE A 6 3.05 2.90 -26.63
CA ILE A 6 4.44 2.50 -26.86
C ILE A 6 4.44 1.24 -27.72
N ALA A 7 5.44 1.09 -28.60
CA ALA A 7 5.60 -0.14 -29.35
C ALA A 7 5.87 -1.31 -28.40
N VAL A 8 5.14 -2.42 -28.61
CA VAL A 8 5.30 -3.66 -27.84
C VAL A 8 5.68 -4.78 -28.80
N GLU A 9 6.73 -5.52 -28.47
CA GLU A 9 7.17 -6.70 -29.19
C GLU A 9 7.10 -7.94 -28.29
N ILE A 10 6.51 -9.02 -28.80
CA ILE A 10 6.53 -10.32 -28.11
C ILE A 10 7.61 -11.18 -28.75
N LYS A 11 8.62 -11.55 -27.98
CA LYS A 11 9.73 -12.38 -28.44
C LYS A 11 10.14 -13.37 -27.36
N ASP A 12 10.30 -14.64 -27.75
CA ASP A 12 10.72 -15.73 -26.86
C ASP A 12 9.86 -15.85 -25.58
N GLY A 13 8.55 -15.58 -25.70
CA GLY A 13 7.60 -15.64 -24.57
C GLY A 13 7.67 -14.44 -23.61
N ARG A 14 8.44 -13.40 -23.94
CA ARG A 14 8.59 -12.17 -23.16
C ARG A 14 7.98 -10.98 -23.88
N ILE A 15 7.60 -9.97 -23.12
CA ILE A 15 7.05 -8.71 -23.62
C ILE A 15 8.10 -7.63 -23.53
N PHE A 16 8.57 -7.14 -24.67
CA PHE A 16 9.46 -5.99 -24.77
C PHE A 16 8.62 -4.74 -25.03
N ILE A 17 8.87 -3.69 -24.25
CA ILE A 17 8.24 -2.38 -24.39
C ILE A 17 9.35 -1.44 -24.84
N ASP A 18 9.10 -0.61 -25.85
CA ASP A 18 10.08 0.38 -26.32
C ASP A 18 10.60 1.23 -25.15
N GLU A 19 11.86 1.64 -25.23
CA GLU A 19 12.59 2.35 -24.16
C GLU A 19 12.77 1.56 -22.85
N GLN A 20 12.36 0.29 -22.79
CA GLN A 20 12.67 -0.60 -21.66
C GLN A 20 13.70 -1.65 -22.05
N ASP A 21 14.82 -1.65 -21.30
CA ASP A 21 15.98 -2.50 -21.60
C ASP A 21 15.71 -4.01 -21.50
N GLN A 22 14.59 -4.43 -20.88
CA GLN A 22 14.31 -5.83 -20.59
C GLN A 22 12.87 -6.21 -20.86
N GLY A 23 12.71 -7.40 -21.46
CA GLY A 23 11.42 -8.02 -21.63
C GLY A 23 10.84 -8.46 -20.29
N PHE A 24 9.55 -8.18 -20.10
CA PHE A 24 8.77 -8.70 -18.99
C PHE A 24 8.49 -10.18 -19.19
N GLU A 25 8.56 -10.93 -18.10
CA GLU A 25 8.16 -12.32 -18.01
C GLU A 25 6.85 -12.41 -17.25
N ARG A 26 6.03 -13.41 -17.60
CA ARG A 26 4.83 -13.70 -16.83
C ARG A 26 5.21 -14.53 -15.62
N ASP A 27 4.92 -14.02 -14.44
CA ASP A 27 5.08 -14.75 -13.19
C ASP A 27 3.71 -14.97 -12.53
N ASP A 28 3.29 -16.22 -12.49
CA ASP A 28 2.03 -16.64 -11.87
C ASP A 28 2.13 -16.74 -10.33
N GLN A 29 3.31 -16.47 -9.76
CA GLN A 29 3.61 -16.48 -8.31
C GLN A 29 4.03 -15.12 -7.77
N GLU A 30 4.05 -14.06 -8.59
CA GLU A 30 4.47 -12.74 -8.13
C GLU A 30 3.50 -12.19 -7.07
N HIS A 31 4.06 -11.61 -6.01
CA HIS A 31 3.29 -11.16 -4.86
C HIS A 31 3.06 -9.66 -4.93
N MET A 32 1.81 -9.26 -5.10
CA MET A 32 1.38 -7.89 -4.91
C MET A 32 1.01 -7.67 -3.43
N ARG A 33 1.83 -6.90 -2.73
CA ARG A 33 1.55 -6.47 -1.35
C ARG A 33 0.97 -5.07 -1.36
N LEU A 34 -0.07 -4.85 -0.57
CA LEU A 34 -0.68 -3.54 -0.46
C LEU A 34 -1.29 -3.28 0.92
N THR A 35 -1.30 -2.00 1.29
CA THR A 35 -1.86 -1.51 2.55
C THR A 35 -3.00 -0.54 2.25
N ALA A 36 -4.21 -0.89 2.69
CA ALA A 36 -5.41 -0.09 2.52
C ALA A 36 -5.72 0.75 3.77
N ARG A 37 -6.05 2.02 3.54
CA ARG A 37 -6.38 3.02 4.56
C ARG A 37 -7.62 3.82 4.16
N ALA A 38 -8.03 4.74 5.04
CA ALA A 38 -9.22 5.57 4.85
C ALA A 38 -10.46 4.71 4.55
N LEU A 39 -10.60 3.65 5.34
CA LEU A 39 -11.63 2.64 5.16
C LEU A 39 -13.00 3.25 5.43
N GLN A 40 -13.93 2.97 4.53
CA GLN A 40 -15.31 3.43 4.59
C GLN A 40 -16.23 2.26 4.26
N LYS A 41 -17.39 2.24 4.90
CA LYS A 41 -18.44 1.26 4.63
C LYS A 41 -19.34 1.81 3.53
N GLY A 42 -19.42 1.08 2.42
CA GLY A 42 -20.18 1.49 1.25
C GLY A 42 -21.43 0.68 1.06
N HIS A 43 -22.43 1.30 0.44
CA HIS A 43 -23.63 0.63 -0.05
C HIS A 43 -23.69 0.79 -1.57
N THR A 44 -23.68 -0.33 -2.29
CA THR A 44 -23.86 -0.46 -3.76
C THR A 44 -22.62 -0.21 -4.62
N VAL A 45 -22.28 -1.17 -5.48
CA VAL A 45 -21.46 -1.02 -6.71
C VAL A 45 -21.82 -2.12 -7.71
N HIS A 46 -21.66 -1.82 -8.99
CA HIS A 46 -21.71 -2.80 -10.07
C HIS A 46 -20.32 -3.42 -10.21
N MET A 47 -20.23 -4.75 -10.22
CA MET A 47 -18.96 -5.44 -10.46
C MET A 47 -18.33 -5.01 -11.81
N LEU A 48 -17.02 -5.20 -11.95
CA LEU A 48 -16.35 -5.11 -13.26
C LEU A 48 -16.87 -6.16 -14.28
N ASP A 49 -17.55 -7.21 -13.81
CA ASP A 49 -18.28 -8.19 -14.65
C ASP A 49 -19.79 -7.87 -14.77
N GLU A 50 -20.19 -6.65 -14.41
CA GLU A 50 -21.56 -6.09 -14.48
C GLU A 50 -22.62 -6.78 -13.62
N LYS A 51 -22.25 -7.79 -12.80
CA LYS A 51 -23.22 -8.47 -11.93
C LYS A 51 -23.56 -7.63 -10.70
N ARG A 52 -24.86 -7.54 -10.42
CA ARG A 52 -25.41 -6.90 -9.21
C ARG A 52 -25.43 -7.91 -8.06
N LEU A 53 -24.89 -7.52 -6.91
CA LEU A 53 -24.92 -8.31 -5.68
C LEU A 53 -25.46 -7.46 -4.52
N GLU A 54 -26.18 -8.08 -3.58
CA GLU A 54 -26.53 -7.45 -2.30
C GLU A 54 -25.24 -7.20 -1.52
N ASP A 55 -24.74 -5.95 -1.51
CA ASP A 55 -23.35 -5.70 -1.12
C ASP A 55 -23.19 -4.79 0.10
N ARG A 56 -22.77 -5.42 1.21
CA ARG A 56 -22.04 -4.76 2.29
C ARG A 56 -20.55 -4.87 1.94
N ARG A 57 -19.86 -3.74 1.79
CA ARG A 57 -18.43 -3.69 1.42
C ARG A 57 -17.67 -2.67 2.24
N LEU A 58 -16.38 -2.91 2.41
CA LEU A 58 -15.41 -1.93 2.89
C LEU A 58 -14.58 -1.47 1.70
N PHE A 59 -14.49 -0.16 1.51
CA PHE A 59 -13.65 0.44 0.48
C PHE A 59 -12.61 1.37 1.11
N GLY A 60 -11.46 1.50 0.47
CA GLY A 60 -10.40 2.38 0.93
C GLY A 60 -9.35 2.62 -0.15
N ILE A 61 -8.33 3.38 0.20
CA ILE A 61 -7.20 3.67 -0.69
C ILE A 61 -6.05 2.76 -0.30
N GLY A 62 -5.70 1.85 -1.21
CA GLY A 62 -4.54 0.98 -1.16
C GLY A 62 -3.28 1.68 -1.66
N THR A 63 -2.15 1.43 -1.01
CA THR A 63 -0.81 1.73 -1.53
C THR A 63 -0.09 0.42 -1.81
N ILE A 64 0.45 0.25 -3.01
CA ILE A 64 1.15 -0.97 -3.43
C ILE A 64 2.64 -0.88 -3.04
N GLU A 65 3.22 -1.99 -2.58
CA GLU A 65 4.67 -2.17 -2.47
C GLU A 65 5.26 -2.43 -3.87
N GLY A 66 5.21 -1.43 -4.75
CA GLY A 66 5.47 -1.61 -6.17
C GLY A 66 4.83 -0.55 -7.04
N ASN A 67 5.00 -0.71 -8.34
CA ASN A 67 4.24 0.02 -9.36
C ASN A 67 3.35 -0.97 -10.11
N LEU A 68 2.12 -0.56 -10.42
CA LEU A 68 1.20 -1.34 -11.24
C LEU A 68 0.84 -0.56 -12.51
N GLY A 69 0.83 -1.21 -13.67
CA GLY A 69 0.48 -0.56 -14.94
C GLY A 69 -0.06 -1.52 -15.99
N LEU A 70 -0.41 -1.01 -17.18
CA LEU A 70 -0.79 -1.84 -18.33
C LEU A 70 0.43 -2.07 -19.23
N VAL A 71 0.53 -3.26 -19.83
CA VAL A 71 1.52 -3.51 -20.88
C VAL A 71 1.30 -2.53 -22.04
N GLY A 72 2.38 -1.92 -22.55
CA GLY A 72 2.33 -0.96 -23.65
C GLY A 72 1.98 0.47 -23.24
N GLN A 73 1.80 0.72 -21.93
CA GLN A 73 1.55 2.06 -21.39
C GLN A 73 2.69 2.53 -20.48
N THR A 74 3.00 3.82 -20.54
CA THR A 74 3.94 4.50 -19.64
C THR A 74 3.37 4.69 -18.24
N HIS A 75 2.04 4.73 -18.12
CA HIS A 75 1.40 5.04 -16.85
C HIS A 75 1.55 3.89 -15.84
N THR A 76 1.94 4.25 -14.63
CA THR A 76 1.98 3.36 -13.48
C THR A 76 1.37 4.04 -12.26
N VAL A 77 0.71 3.24 -11.43
CA VAL A 77 0.12 3.69 -10.17
C VAL A 77 0.78 3.03 -8.97
N GLU A 78 0.89 3.81 -7.90
CA GLU A 78 1.20 3.31 -6.55
C GLU A 78 -0.05 3.29 -5.66
N ARG A 79 -1.10 4.03 -6.04
CA ARG A 79 -2.36 4.15 -5.29
C ARG A 79 -3.50 3.53 -6.08
N ILE A 80 -4.28 2.71 -5.41
CA ILE A 80 -5.39 1.95 -6.00
C ILE A 80 -6.59 1.97 -5.06
N GLU A 81 -7.78 1.81 -5.60
CA GLU A 81 -8.97 1.53 -4.78
C GLU A 81 -8.90 0.08 -4.30
N VAL A 82 -9.20 -0.15 -3.02
CA VAL A 82 -9.28 -1.49 -2.44
C VAL A 82 -10.69 -1.71 -1.97
N ILE A 83 -11.34 -2.74 -2.50
CA ILE A 83 -12.71 -3.11 -2.18
C ILE A 83 -12.68 -4.50 -1.55
N ILE A 84 -13.28 -4.67 -0.38
CA ILE A 84 -13.34 -5.93 0.35
C ILE A 84 -14.80 -6.26 0.62
N GLN A 85 -15.19 -7.50 0.30
CA GLN A 85 -16.53 -7.99 0.62
C GLN A 85 -16.56 -9.51 0.80
N ALA A 86 -17.68 -10.00 1.33
CA ALA A 86 -17.95 -11.42 1.42
C ALA A 86 -18.00 -12.07 0.02
N ALA A 87 -17.46 -13.28 -0.09
CA ALA A 87 -17.81 -14.18 -1.17
C ALA A 87 -19.31 -14.54 -1.08
N PRO A 88 -20.01 -14.71 -2.22
CA PRO A 88 -21.38 -15.18 -2.21
C PRO A 88 -21.48 -16.54 -1.51
N ALA A 89 -22.49 -16.74 -0.68
CA ALA A 89 -22.61 -17.95 0.15
C ALA A 89 -22.73 -19.24 -0.66
N ASP A 90 -23.20 -19.14 -1.91
CA ASP A 90 -23.34 -20.22 -2.89
C ASP A 90 -22.09 -20.40 -3.78
N ARG A 91 -21.06 -19.57 -3.61
CA ARG A 91 -19.84 -19.51 -4.44
C ARG A 91 -18.57 -19.58 -3.60
N THR A 92 -18.38 -20.70 -2.89
CA THR A 92 -17.13 -20.97 -2.13
C THR A 92 -15.90 -21.05 -3.03
N ASP A 93 -16.09 -21.28 -4.33
CA ASP A 93 -15.03 -21.19 -5.34
C ASP A 93 -14.46 -19.77 -5.47
N LEU A 94 -15.15 -18.74 -4.96
CA LEU A 94 -14.68 -17.36 -4.94
C LEU A 94 -14.04 -16.96 -3.60
N ASP A 95 -13.96 -17.87 -2.64
CA ASP A 95 -13.28 -17.62 -1.36
C ASP A 95 -11.80 -17.31 -1.62
N TRP A 96 -11.32 -16.24 -0.99
CA TRP A 96 -9.94 -15.76 -1.13
C TRP A 96 -9.54 -15.36 -2.56
N HIS A 97 -10.49 -15.05 -3.43
CA HIS A 97 -10.18 -14.54 -4.76
C HIS A 97 -10.08 -13.01 -4.77
N SER A 98 -9.17 -12.51 -5.59
CA SER A 98 -9.04 -11.09 -5.87
C SER A 98 -9.19 -10.84 -7.37
N TYR A 99 -9.85 -9.74 -7.73
CA TYR A 99 -9.80 -9.20 -9.08
C TYR A 99 -8.95 -7.94 -9.04
N ILE A 100 -7.96 -7.87 -9.92
CA ILE A 100 -7.09 -6.71 -10.10
C ILE A 100 -7.46 -6.12 -11.44
N GLY A 101 -7.86 -4.85 -11.49
CA GLY A 101 -8.36 -4.23 -12.70
C GLY A 101 -7.92 -2.78 -12.86
N ALA A 102 -7.75 -2.39 -14.11
CA ALA A 102 -7.78 -1.03 -14.58
C ALA A 102 -8.96 -0.90 -15.55
N SER A 103 -9.85 0.04 -15.29
CA SER A 103 -10.90 0.42 -16.22
C SER A 103 -10.64 1.85 -16.67
N LEU A 104 -10.15 2.02 -17.90
CA LEU A 104 -10.13 3.32 -18.58
C LEU A 104 -11.35 3.29 -19.50
N ALA A 105 -12.52 3.62 -18.95
CA ALA A 105 -13.74 3.69 -19.73
C ALA A 105 -13.81 5.05 -20.43
N ASP A 106 -13.71 5.06 -21.76
CA ASP A 106 -14.33 6.11 -22.57
C ASP A 106 -15.85 5.82 -22.59
N GLY A 107 -16.64 6.51 -21.76
CA GLY A 107 -18.00 6.87 -22.18
C GLY A 107 -19.23 6.60 -21.29
N GLU A 108 -19.16 6.04 -20.08
CA GLU A 108 -20.41 5.95 -19.26
C GLU A 108 -20.23 5.98 -17.73
N PHE A 109 -19.00 5.97 -17.23
CA PHE A 109 -18.70 6.21 -15.82
C PHE A 109 -17.82 7.44 -15.72
N ASP A 110 -18.27 8.41 -14.92
CA ASP A 110 -17.67 9.73 -14.73
C ASP A 110 -16.17 9.60 -14.37
N ASP A 111 -15.35 10.22 -15.22
CA ASP A 111 -13.93 10.57 -15.11
C ASP A 111 -13.17 9.99 -13.90
N GLU A 112 -12.25 9.06 -14.18
CA GLU A 112 -10.85 9.00 -13.71
C GLU A 112 -10.30 7.58 -13.86
N ASP A 113 -9.01 7.46 -14.17
CA ASP A 113 -8.25 6.22 -14.33
C ASP A 113 -8.28 5.36 -13.05
N ARG A 114 -9.35 4.58 -12.84
CA ARG A 114 -9.55 3.84 -11.60
C ARG A 114 -8.94 2.45 -11.67
N TRP A 115 -7.80 2.34 -11.01
CA TRP A 115 -7.21 1.07 -10.64
C TRP A 115 -7.87 0.55 -9.37
N ALA A 116 -8.33 -0.69 -9.39
CA ALA A 116 -9.00 -1.31 -8.26
C ALA A 116 -8.51 -2.73 -8.00
N VAL A 117 -8.43 -3.09 -6.73
CA VAL A 117 -8.28 -4.47 -6.26
C VAL A 117 -9.52 -4.84 -5.46
N HIS A 118 -10.28 -5.79 -5.99
CA HIS A 118 -11.49 -6.31 -5.39
C HIS A 118 -11.23 -7.66 -4.73
N VAL A 119 -11.21 -7.68 -3.40
CA VAL A 119 -10.97 -8.85 -2.57
C VAL A 119 -12.28 -9.49 -2.12
N ARG A 120 -12.41 -10.80 -2.35
CA ARG A 120 -13.45 -11.66 -1.80
C ARG A 120 -12.89 -12.47 -0.64
N VAL A 121 -13.51 -12.34 0.52
CA VAL A 121 -13.16 -13.12 1.71
C VAL A 121 -14.33 -14.05 2.09
N PRO A 122 -14.04 -15.19 2.72
CA PRO A 122 -15.08 -16.06 3.28
C PRO A 122 -16.05 -15.32 4.20
N GLY A 123 -17.29 -15.77 4.28
CA GLY A 123 -18.35 -15.08 5.02
C GLY A 123 -18.10 -14.98 6.53
N ASP A 124 -17.40 -15.93 7.13
CA ASP A 124 -16.97 -15.89 8.54
C ASP A 124 -15.87 -14.84 8.78
N VAL A 125 -14.89 -14.75 7.87
CA VAL A 125 -13.86 -13.70 7.89
C VAL A 125 -14.49 -12.32 7.71
N TRP A 126 -15.44 -12.18 6.77
CA TRP A 126 -16.18 -10.95 6.55
C TRP A 126 -16.93 -10.50 7.82
N LYS A 127 -17.67 -11.41 8.46
CA LYS A 127 -18.41 -11.10 9.69
C LYS A 127 -17.49 -10.58 10.79
N ARG A 128 -16.30 -11.17 10.93
CA ARG A 128 -15.31 -10.71 11.91
C ARG A 128 -14.76 -9.34 11.58
N LEU A 129 -14.34 -9.13 10.33
CA LEU A 129 -13.85 -7.84 9.84
C LEU A 129 -14.89 -6.74 10.03
N GLU A 130 -16.15 -7.04 9.71
CA GLU A 130 -17.26 -6.10 9.87
C GLU A 130 -17.52 -5.76 11.34
N PHE A 131 -17.52 -6.76 12.21
CA PHE A 131 -17.68 -6.55 13.64
C PHE A 131 -16.56 -5.67 14.21
N ASP A 132 -15.30 -5.97 13.89
CA ASP A 132 -14.15 -5.21 14.35
C ASP A 132 -14.16 -3.78 13.78
N TYR A 133 -14.61 -3.60 12.53
CA TYR A 133 -14.75 -2.27 11.91
C TYR A 133 -15.84 -1.44 12.59
N ASP A 134 -17.02 -2.02 12.81
CA ASP A 134 -18.14 -1.34 13.48
C ASP A 134 -17.79 -1.01 14.95
N ALA A 135 -16.88 -1.77 15.57
CA ALA A 135 -16.29 -1.48 16.88
C ALA A 135 -15.16 -0.41 16.85
N GLY A 136 -14.81 0.13 15.68
CA GLY A 136 -13.77 1.14 15.51
C GLY A 136 -12.33 0.61 15.59
N GLN A 137 -12.14 -0.71 15.50
CA GLN A 137 -10.84 -1.38 15.66
C GLN A 137 -10.11 -1.62 14.32
N VAL A 138 -10.67 -1.15 13.21
CA VAL A 138 -10.11 -1.36 11.87
C VAL A 138 -9.80 0.00 11.25
N ARG A 139 -8.51 0.35 11.21
CA ARG A 139 -8.03 1.59 10.55
C ARG A 139 -7.20 1.31 9.30
N GLU A 140 -6.56 0.14 9.28
CA GLU A 140 -5.64 -0.28 8.25
C GLU A 140 -5.85 -1.77 7.97
N ILE A 141 -5.80 -2.13 6.69
CA ILE A 141 -5.83 -3.50 6.22
C ILE A 141 -4.59 -3.75 5.37
N ASP A 142 -3.77 -4.71 5.79
CA ASP A 142 -2.66 -5.21 5.00
C ASP A 142 -3.10 -6.48 4.27
N LEU A 143 -2.77 -6.57 3.00
CA LEU A 143 -3.12 -7.72 2.19
C LEU A 143 -2.04 -8.09 1.17
N THR A 144 -1.97 -9.39 0.91
CA THR A 144 -1.08 -9.97 -0.09
C THR A 144 -1.92 -10.73 -1.10
N VAL A 145 -1.74 -10.39 -2.37
CA VAL A 145 -2.42 -11.02 -3.51
C VAL A 145 -1.36 -11.61 -4.43
N VAL A 146 -1.56 -12.86 -4.82
CA VAL A 146 -0.78 -13.53 -5.86
C VAL A 146 -1.63 -13.55 -7.12
N ALA A 147 -1.10 -13.01 -8.21
CA ALA A 147 -1.81 -12.92 -9.47
C ALA A 147 -0.85 -13.10 -10.65
N PRO A 148 -1.33 -13.58 -11.80
CA PRO A 148 -0.50 -13.71 -12.99
C PRO A 148 -0.26 -12.32 -13.58
N LEU A 149 0.86 -11.72 -13.18
CA LEU A 149 1.30 -10.40 -13.58
C LEU A 149 2.59 -10.52 -14.41
N TRP A 150 2.81 -9.55 -15.28
CA TRP A 150 4.06 -9.42 -16.01
C TRP A 150 5.04 -8.61 -15.17
N CYS A 151 6.21 -9.16 -14.88
CA CYS A 151 7.25 -8.50 -14.09
C CYS A 151 8.62 -8.64 -14.76
N LYS A 152 9.59 -7.85 -14.31
CA LYS A 152 10.98 -7.98 -14.77
C LYS A 152 11.63 -9.19 -14.08
N PRO A 153 12.46 -9.97 -14.80
CA PRO A 153 13.17 -11.10 -14.19
C PRO A 153 14.10 -10.64 -13.05
N THR A 154 14.07 -11.36 -11.92
CA THR A 154 14.88 -11.05 -10.71
C THR A 154 16.29 -11.68 -10.75
N PRO A 155 17.30 -11.10 -10.05
CA PRO A 155 17.22 -9.94 -9.16
C PRO A 155 18.02 -8.73 -9.69
N PHE A 156 17.33 -7.60 -9.90
CA PHE A 156 18.01 -6.33 -10.10
C PHE A 156 18.30 -5.66 -8.76
N PHE A 157 19.58 -5.65 -8.39
CA PHE A 157 20.13 -4.99 -7.20
C PHE A 157 19.81 -3.48 -7.09
N HIS A 158 19.30 -2.86 -8.16
CA HIS A 158 18.99 -1.42 -8.22
C HIS A 158 17.49 -1.11 -8.29
N GLN A 159 16.63 -2.10 -8.53
CA GLN A 159 15.17 -1.89 -8.46
C GLN A 159 14.70 -2.25 -7.05
N ARG A 160 14.44 -1.21 -6.25
CA ARG A 160 13.97 -1.37 -4.87
C ARG A 160 12.51 -1.83 -4.76
N ARG A 161 11.77 -1.86 -5.86
CA ARG A 161 10.33 -2.15 -5.91
C ARG A 161 9.96 -2.91 -7.19
N PRO A 162 9.04 -3.89 -7.13
CA PRO A 162 8.56 -4.61 -8.30
C PRO A 162 7.77 -3.67 -9.22
N ASP A 163 7.97 -3.83 -10.53
CA ASP A 163 7.16 -3.20 -11.57
C ASP A 163 6.25 -4.27 -12.18
N LEU A 164 4.96 -4.14 -11.92
CA LEU A 164 3.93 -5.13 -12.21
C LEU A 164 3.06 -4.63 -13.36
N LYS A 165 2.82 -5.47 -14.38
CA LYS A 165 1.99 -5.12 -15.53
C LYS A 165 0.83 -6.09 -15.71
N LEU A 166 -0.35 -5.54 -15.95
CA LEU A 166 -1.54 -6.27 -16.42
C LEU A 166 -1.53 -6.39 -17.94
N THR A 167 -2.13 -7.46 -18.44
CA THR A 167 -2.41 -7.60 -19.86
C THR A 167 -3.56 -6.65 -20.22
N PRO A 168 -3.43 -5.84 -21.28
CA PRO A 168 -4.51 -4.99 -21.73
C PRO A 168 -5.69 -5.84 -22.23
N ASP A 169 -6.89 -5.27 -22.13
CA ASP A 169 -8.09 -5.81 -22.74
C ASP A 169 -8.01 -5.72 -24.27
N ARG A 170 -9.01 -6.28 -24.96
CA ARG A 170 -9.01 -6.33 -26.44
C ARG A 170 -8.99 -4.95 -27.10
N ASN A 171 -9.42 -3.92 -26.37
CA ASN A 171 -9.53 -2.56 -26.87
C ASN A 171 -8.33 -1.68 -26.47
N GLY A 172 -7.39 -2.21 -25.67
CA GLY A 172 -6.21 -1.49 -25.19
C GLY A 172 -6.49 -0.44 -24.10
N GLY A 173 -7.75 -0.27 -23.71
CA GLY A 173 -8.23 0.74 -22.78
C GLY A 173 -8.38 0.24 -21.34
N GLY A 174 -8.20 -1.05 -21.07
CA GLY A 174 -8.29 -1.55 -19.70
C GLY A 174 -7.46 -2.80 -19.53
N GLY A 175 -7.59 -3.45 -18.38
CA GLY A 175 -6.99 -4.76 -18.16
C GLY A 175 -7.47 -5.33 -16.84
N ALA A 176 -7.72 -6.63 -16.80
CA ALA A 176 -8.11 -7.29 -15.57
C ALA A 176 -7.49 -8.68 -15.48
N THR A 177 -7.16 -9.08 -14.26
CA THR A 177 -6.74 -10.45 -13.98
C THR A 177 -7.34 -10.93 -12.67
N GLN A 178 -7.50 -12.24 -12.56
CA GLN A 178 -7.92 -12.88 -11.33
C GLN A 178 -6.68 -13.37 -10.59
N GLY A 179 -6.61 -13.06 -9.31
CA GLY A 179 -5.59 -13.52 -8.38
C GLY A 179 -6.20 -14.18 -7.15
N LYS A 180 -5.33 -14.56 -6.22
CA LYS A 180 -5.66 -15.16 -4.94
C LYS A 180 -5.13 -14.28 -3.82
N THR A 181 -5.98 -13.92 -2.88
CA THR A 181 -5.60 -13.32 -1.60
C THR A 181 -5.00 -14.40 -0.72
N THR A 182 -3.70 -14.31 -0.46
CA THR A 182 -2.98 -15.28 0.39
C THR A 182 -2.94 -14.85 1.85
N SER A 183 -3.06 -13.56 2.12
CA SER A 183 -3.17 -13.02 3.47
C SER A 183 -4.04 -11.77 3.51
N ILE A 184 -4.84 -11.64 4.56
CA ILE A 184 -5.47 -10.39 4.95
C ILE A 184 -5.31 -10.23 6.47
N THR A 185 -4.87 -9.06 6.90
CA THR A 185 -4.80 -8.73 8.33
C THR A 185 -5.26 -7.30 8.53
N TRP A 186 -5.98 -7.05 9.61
CA TRP A 186 -6.39 -5.70 9.99
C TRP A 186 -5.96 -5.42 11.43
N ARG A 187 -5.63 -4.17 11.68
CA ARG A 187 -5.21 -3.71 13.00
C ARG A 187 -5.85 -2.36 13.31
N ASP A 188 -6.13 -2.15 14.59
CA ASP A 188 -6.15 -0.79 15.12
C ASP A 188 -4.70 -0.36 15.20
N ARG A 189 -4.36 0.81 14.68
CA ARG A 189 -2.97 1.24 14.70
C ARG A 189 -2.60 1.52 16.16
N PRO A 190 -1.69 0.77 16.81
CA PRO A 190 -1.23 1.18 18.13
C PRO A 190 -0.55 2.55 18.01
N ALA A 191 -0.83 3.44 18.96
CA ALA A 191 -0.03 4.64 19.16
C ALA A 191 1.45 4.23 19.24
N THR A 192 2.32 4.99 18.58
CA THR A 192 3.77 4.84 18.55
C THR A 192 4.31 4.21 19.85
N VAL A 193 4.81 2.98 19.76
CA VAL A 193 5.46 2.31 20.90
C VAL A 193 6.79 3.01 21.14
N THR A 194 6.87 3.80 22.21
CA THR A 194 8.14 4.11 22.90
C THR A 194 8.58 2.84 23.61
N ASP A 195 9.63 2.18 23.12
CA ASP A 195 10.23 1.06 23.85
C ASP A 195 10.92 1.54 25.14
N PRO A 196 10.75 0.83 26.27
CA PRO A 196 11.56 1.02 27.46
C PRO A 196 12.84 0.18 27.36
N VAL A 197 13.99 0.81 27.61
CA VAL A 197 15.31 0.17 27.69
C VAL A 197 15.47 -0.56 29.01
N VAL A 198 15.80 -1.86 29.00
CA VAL A 198 16.73 -2.48 29.98
C VAL A 198 17.41 -3.69 29.33
N GLY A 199 18.75 -3.69 29.29
CA GLY A 199 19.57 -4.89 29.05
C GLY A 199 20.12 -5.45 30.37
N PRO A 200 20.47 -6.75 30.46
CA PRO A 200 21.25 -7.25 31.58
C PRO A 200 22.76 -7.01 31.34
N THR A 201 23.42 -6.59 32.40
CA THR A 201 24.86 -6.27 32.48
C THR A 201 25.66 -7.46 33.01
N LEU A 202 26.99 -7.40 32.78
CA LEU A 202 28.13 -8.04 33.49
C LEU A 202 28.59 -9.39 32.90
N ALA A 203 29.88 -9.75 32.85
CA ALA A 203 31.18 -9.26 33.33
C ALA A 203 32.27 -10.02 32.51
N GLY A 204 33.58 -9.78 32.53
CA GLY A 204 34.53 -9.03 33.37
C GLY A 204 35.83 -8.82 32.56
N ASP A 205 36.93 -8.24 33.03
CA ASP A 205 37.48 -8.13 34.39
C ASP A 205 38.39 -6.87 34.52
N ASP A 206 38.51 -6.40 35.77
CA ASP A 206 39.62 -5.72 36.49
C ASP A 206 40.32 -4.48 35.87
N ASP A 207 40.58 -3.36 36.56
CA ASP A 207 40.57 -3.00 37.99
C ASP A 207 40.59 -1.44 38.13
N GLU A 208 40.10 -0.92 39.28
CA GLU A 208 40.15 0.47 39.82
C GLU A 208 38.84 1.33 39.91
N PRO A 209 38.68 2.17 40.97
CA PRO A 209 37.46 2.21 41.79
C PRO A 209 36.45 3.35 41.50
N VAL A 210 35.20 3.10 41.92
CA VAL A 210 33.96 3.86 41.64
C VAL A 210 33.61 4.89 42.73
N VAL A 211 33.36 6.15 42.34
CA VAL A 211 32.40 7.11 42.96
C VAL A 211 31.73 7.95 41.84
N ALA A 212 30.46 8.29 42.00
CA ALA A 212 29.44 8.47 40.96
C ALA A 212 29.31 9.84 40.22
N GLY A 213 28.95 9.76 38.92
CA GLY A 213 28.25 10.77 38.07
C GLY A 213 29.10 11.92 37.47
N PRO A 214 28.72 12.56 36.31
CA PRO A 214 27.47 12.50 35.55
C PRO A 214 27.61 12.00 34.08
N GLY A 215 26.47 11.63 33.47
CA GLY A 215 26.34 10.89 32.21
C GLY A 215 26.72 11.60 30.90
N PRO A 216 26.63 10.85 29.77
CA PRO A 216 27.33 11.17 28.53
C PRO A 216 26.68 12.32 27.76
N SER A 217 27.57 13.13 27.18
CA SER A 217 27.29 14.34 26.41
C SER A 217 26.47 14.03 25.15
N MET A 218 25.43 14.83 24.97
CA MET A 218 24.44 14.79 23.90
C MET A 218 25.06 15.22 22.56
N VAL A 219 25.08 14.33 21.56
CA VAL A 219 25.32 14.72 20.16
C VAL A 219 24.00 15.23 19.59
N ILE A 220 23.88 16.55 19.40
CA ILE A 220 22.68 17.20 18.88
C ILE A 220 22.65 17.04 17.35
N PRO A 221 21.60 16.42 16.76
CA PRO A 221 21.48 16.35 15.31
C PRO A 221 21.21 17.74 14.73
N ALA A 222 21.92 18.10 13.66
CA ALA A 222 21.93 19.45 13.04
C ALA A 222 20.54 20.02 12.66
N ARG A 223 19.50 19.18 12.51
CA ARG A 223 18.12 19.65 12.28
C ARG A 223 17.45 20.23 13.53
N LEU A 224 17.86 19.81 14.73
CA LEU A 224 17.30 20.28 16.01
C LEU A 224 17.81 21.69 16.36
N VAL A 225 19.05 22.02 15.99
CA VAL A 225 19.61 23.39 16.07
C VAL A 225 18.83 24.35 15.16
N SER A 226 18.39 23.89 13.98
CA SER A 226 17.63 24.74 13.04
C SER A 226 16.21 25.08 13.54
N ILE A 227 15.53 24.16 14.23
CA ILE A 227 14.18 24.41 14.77
C ILE A 227 14.26 25.30 16.01
N VAL A 228 15.25 25.06 16.89
CA VAL A 228 15.48 25.87 18.10
C VAL A 228 15.90 27.30 17.74
N SER A 229 16.71 27.49 16.68
CA SER A 229 17.14 28.83 16.22
C SER A 229 16.00 29.69 15.67
N TRP A 230 14.92 29.10 15.14
CA TRP A 230 13.81 29.86 14.55
C TRP A 230 12.72 30.20 15.58
N CYS A 231 12.54 29.39 16.63
CA CYS A 231 11.50 29.62 17.63
C CYS A 231 11.94 30.49 18.81
N LEU A 232 13.24 30.58 19.11
CA LEU A 232 13.76 31.37 20.24
C LEU A 232 13.49 32.88 20.14
N PRO A 233 13.65 33.55 18.99
CA PRO A 233 13.34 34.98 18.86
C PRO A 233 11.86 35.28 19.10
N ALA A 234 10.97 34.40 18.62
CA ALA A 234 9.52 34.55 18.80
C ALA A 234 9.10 34.41 20.27
N ILE A 235 9.73 33.49 21.01
CA ILE A 235 9.48 33.29 22.44
C ILE A 235 10.01 34.46 23.27
N VAL A 236 11.20 35.00 22.94
CA VAL A 236 11.75 36.19 23.63
C VAL A 236 10.89 37.42 23.40
N VAL A 237 10.37 37.64 22.18
CA VAL A 237 9.44 38.74 21.88
C VAL A 237 8.12 38.57 22.65
N LEU A 238 7.60 37.35 22.74
CA LEU A 238 6.37 37.07 23.47
C LEU A 238 6.54 37.33 24.98
N LEU A 239 7.66 36.90 25.56
CA LEU A 239 7.96 37.11 26.98
C LEU A 239 8.22 38.59 27.31
N ALA A 240 8.91 39.32 26.42
CA ALA A 240 9.08 40.77 26.57
C ALA A 240 7.74 41.52 26.51
N PHE A 241 6.82 41.08 25.64
CA PHE A 241 5.48 41.66 25.55
C PHE A 241 4.65 41.40 26.81
N ILE A 242 4.74 40.20 27.38
CA ILE A 242 4.06 39.84 28.63
C ILE A 242 4.64 40.63 29.81
N ALA A 243 5.98 40.73 29.91
CA ALA A 243 6.64 41.48 30.99
C ALA A 243 6.39 43.00 30.91
N SER A 244 6.15 43.55 29.73
CA SER A 244 5.79 44.97 29.56
C SER A 244 4.35 45.33 29.96
N ARG A 245 3.52 44.31 30.26
CA ARG A 245 2.10 44.47 30.65
C ARG A 245 1.83 44.16 32.13
N SER A 246 2.87 43.82 32.89
CA SER A 246 2.87 43.65 34.35
C SER A 246 3.63 44.80 34.99
#